data_AF-A0A395J8C5-F1
#
_entry.id   AF-A0A395J8C5-F1
#
_cell.length_a   1.000
_cell.length_b   1.000
_cell.length_c   1.000
_cell.angle_alpha   90.00
_cell.angle_beta   90.00
_cell.angle_gamma   90.00
#
_symmetry.space_group_name_H-M   'P 1'
#
loop_
_entity.id
_entity.type
_entity.pdbx_description
1 polymer ?
#
loop_
_entity_poly.entity_id
_entity_poly.type
_entity_poly.pdbx_seq_one_letter_code
_entity_poly.pdbx_strand_id
1 'polypeptide(L)'
;MRSEDQVNYSTKLPTPWPQDREVPQDATEEVIKNWSESSQVRGEFPCKKIVFRIKSHDQGWGGAREDRASYRGSHTWFDVGLERTIATTNGLIPGGPQFHLSKSKSPASESTNEIVCGLQTISPGVQSNPENSVRDNATDLPNSLTFKHTLNPDQKYLQKNRTATHASQEYIIVWRFDDDIHPDSPEADELEAQGRGRETANGEFVRSLKIGDVVTIWAKARYAGWSNTVEDASIDVYWAV
;
A
#
# COMPACT_ATOMS: atom_id res chain seq x y z
N MET A 1 -5.40 -22.61 -16.15
CA MET A 1 -5.44 -21.89 -17.44
C MET A 1 -5.13 -20.44 -17.10
N ARG A 2 -3.95 -19.93 -17.46
CA ARG A 2 -3.63 -18.52 -17.23
C ARG A 2 -4.54 -17.71 -18.15
N SER A 3 -5.33 -16.78 -17.59
CA SER A 3 -6.13 -15.84 -18.40
C SER A 3 -5.18 -15.12 -19.35
N GLU A 4 -5.59 -14.94 -20.61
CA GLU A 4 -4.83 -14.21 -21.64
C GLU A 4 -4.50 -12.77 -21.19
N ASP A 5 -5.20 -12.26 -20.17
CA ASP A 5 -4.99 -10.92 -19.59
C ASP A 5 -3.82 -10.82 -18.59
N GLN A 6 -3.30 -11.94 -18.06
CA GLN A 6 -2.15 -11.90 -17.14
C GLN A 6 -0.84 -11.45 -17.81
N VAL A 7 -0.81 -11.38 -19.15
CA VAL A 7 0.40 -11.16 -19.95
C VAL A 7 0.84 -9.68 -19.95
N ASN A 8 -0.01 -8.74 -19.50
CA ASN A 8 0.24 -7.30 -19.66
C ASN A 8 0.70 -6.53 -18.41
N TYR A 9 0.84 -7.17 -17.25
CA TYR A 9 1.28 -6.49 -16.03
C TYR A 9 2.72 -6.90 -15.65
N SER A 10 3.65 -5.97 -15.80
CA SER A 10 5.04 -6.15 -15.35
C SER A 10 5.10 -6.27 -13.83
N THR A 11 5.33 -7.47 -13.31
CA THR A 11 5.57 -7.68 -11.88
C THR A 11 7.03 -7.39 -11.55
N LYS A 12 7.27 -6.61 -10.49
CA LYS A 12 8.61 -6.44 -9.90
C LYS A 12 8.60 -7.04 -8.50
N LEU A 13 9.65 -7.77 -8.14
CA LEU A 13 9.83 -8.21 -6.77
C LEU A 13 10.01 -6.99 -5.88
N PRO A 14 9.32 -6.92 -4.73
CA PRO A 14 9.39 -5.75 -3.89
C PRO A 14 10.71 -5.77 -3.10
N THR A 15 11.36 -4.61 -3.02
CA THR A 15 12.65 -4.44 -2.35
C THR A 15 12.45 -3.66 -1.06
N PRO A 16 12.26 -4.31 0.10
CA PRO A 16 12.10 -3.62 1.38
C PRO A 16 13.41 -2.92 1.79
N TRP A 17 13.26 -1.75 2.39
CA TRP A 17 14.39 -0.92 2.85
C TRP A 17 14.35 -0.73 4.37
N PRO A 18 15.51 -0.57 5.04
CA PRO A 18 15.54 -0.36 6.49
C PRO A 18 14.91 0.99 6.83
N GLN A 19 14.07 1.02 7.88
CA GLN A 19 13.47 2.27 8.37
C GLN A 19 14.50 3.17 9.06
N ASP A 20 15.53 2.59 9.67
CA ASP A 20 16.50 3.30 10.53
C ASP A 20 17.71 3.88 9.77
N ARG A 21 17.85 3.59 8.46
CA ARG A 21 18.95 4.15 7.68
C ARG A 21 18.59 5.58 7.31
N GLU A 22 19.46 6.53 7.65
CA GLU A 22 19.36 7.91 7.16
C GLU A 22 19.43 7.89 5.63
N VAL A 23 18.25 7.88 5.00
CA VAL A 23 18.16 8.16 3.57
C VAL A 23 18.37 9.66 3.42
N PRO A 24 19.28 10.11 2.55
CA PRO A 24 19.38 11.52 2.21
C PRO A 24 18.00 12.05 1.80
N GLN A 25 17.51 13.03 2.55
CA GLN A 25 16.19 13.66 2.37
C GLN A 25 16.33 15.18 2.28
N ASP A 26 17.52 15.65 1.91
CA ASP A 26 17.90 17.06 1.84
C ASP A 26 17.02 17.90 0.92
N ALA A 27 16.34 17.26 -0.04
CA ALA A 27 15.43 17.92 -0.97
C ALA A 27 13.95 17.58 -0.72
N THR A 28 13.62 16.67 0.20
CA THR A 28 12.23 16.22 0.42
C THR A 28 11.30 17.37 0.78
N GLU A 29 11.68 18.20 1.76
CA GLU A 29 10.85 19.33 2.18
C GLU A 29 10.62 20.34 1.06
N GLU A 30 11.67 20.65 0.27
CA GLU A 30 11.58 21.54 -0.91
C GLU A 30 10.58 20.98 -1.93
N VAL A 31 10.68 19.70 -2.28
CA VAL A 31 9.79 19.03 -3.24
C VAL A 31 8.35 19.01 -2.75
N ILE A 32 8.12 18.58 -1.51
CA ILE A 32 6.77 18.50 -0.94
C ILE A 32 6.15 19.89 -0.85
N LYS A 33 6.90 20.92 -0.46
CA LYS A 33 6.42 22.31 -0.43
C LYS A 33 6.02 22.79 -1.82
N ASN A 34 6.86 22.59 -2.82
CA ASN A 34 6.57 22.99 -4.20
C ASN A 34 5.31 22.30 -4.75
N TRP A 35 5.12 21.01 -4.45
CA TRP A 35 3.91 20.28 -4.82
C TRP A 35 2.68 20.74 -4.05
N SER A 36 2.84 21.10 -2.77
CA SER A 36 1.75 21.63 -1.96
C SER A 36 1.23 22.95 -2.51
N GLU A 37 2.14 23.85 -2.85
CA GLU A 37 1.81 25.17 -3.43
C GLU A 37 1.17 25.03 -4.82
N SER A 38 1.72 24.16 -5.68
CA SER A 38 1.17 23.95 -7.03
C SER A 38 -0.19 23.24 -7.03
N SER A 39 -0.44 22.39 -6.04
CA SER A 39 -1.70 21.64 -5.89
C SER A 39 -2.81 22.44 -5.21
N GLN A 40 -2.53 23.65 -4.70
CA GLN A 40 -3.50 24.55 -4.05
C GLN A 40 -4.31 23.92 -2.91
N VAL A 41 -3.69 22.98 -2.18
CA VAL A 41 -4.40 22.13 -1.23
C VAL A 41 -5.03 22.92 -0.07
N ARG A 42 -6.25 22.53 0.33
CA ARG A 42 -7.07 23.25 1.32
C ARG A 42 -7.51 22.40 2.50
N GLY A 43 -7.64 23.06 3.64
CA GLY A 43 -8.14 22.49 4.89
C GLY A 43 -7.10 21.68 5.65
N GLU A 44 -7.45 21.30 6.88
CA GLU A 44 -6.56 20.54 7.77
C GLU A 44 -6.27 19.12 7.27
N PHE A 45 -7.31 18.45 6.76
CA PHE A 45 -7.22 17.10 6.17
C PHE A 45 -7.43 17.20 4.67
N PRO A 46 -6.37 17.27 3.87
CA PRO A 46 -6.50 17.59 2.45
C PRO A 46 -7.06 16.45 1.62
N CYS A 47 -6.72 15.20 1.96
CA CYS A 47 -7.41 14.04 1.43
C CYS A 47 -8.80 13.94 2.07
N LYS A 48 -9.83 13.81 1.24
CA LYS A 48 -11.23 13.75 1.68
C LYS A 48 -11.82 12.36 1.57
N LYS A 49 -11.41 11.59 0.57
CA LYS A 49 -12.01 10.29 0.29
C LYS A 49 -11.05 9.42 -0.50
N ILE A 50 -11.07 8.13 -0.21
CA ILE A 50 -10.44 7.09 -1.03
C ILE A 50 -11.54 6.10 -1.42
N VAL A 51 -11.58 5.70 -2.68
CA VAL A 51 -12.48 4.67 -3.18
C VAL A 51 -11.64 3.55 -3.76
N PHE A 52 -11.69 2.39 -3.12
CA PHE A 52 -11.08 1.15 -3.61
C PHE A 52 -12.14 0.37 -4.37
N ARG A 53 -11.82 -0.05 -5.60
CA ARG A 53 -12.62 -1.01 -6.35
C ARG A 53 -11.78 -2.23 -6.60
N ILE A 54 -12.27 -3.39 -6.20
CA ILE A 54 -11.55 -4.65 -6.31
C ILE A 54 -12.51 -5.68 -6.87
N LYS A 55 -12.11 -6.35 -7.94
CA LYS A 55 -12.79 -7.52 -8.46
C LYS A 55 -11.91 -8.74 -8.23
N SER A 56 -12.33 -9.64 -7.35
CA SER A 56 -11.52 -10.78 -6.95
C SER A 56 -12.33 -11.96 -6.45
N HIS A 57 -11.67 -13.11 -6.33
CA HIS A 57 -12.18 -14.27 -5.62
C HIS A 57 -11.06 -15.10 -5.01
N ASP A 58 -11.48 -16.02 -4.15
CA ASP A 58 -10.67 -17.06 -3.56
C ASP A 58 -10.52 -18.28 -4.49
N GLN A 59 -9.68 -19.27 -4.19
CA GLN A 59 -9.47 -20.47 -5.05
C GLN A 59 -10.75 -21.25 -5.41
N GLY A 60 -11.86 -21.02 -4.70
CA GLY A 60 -13.16 -21.58 -5.02
C GLY A 60 -13.49 -22.91 -4.32
N TRP A 61 -12.58 -23.45 -3.51
CA TRP A 61 -12.79 -24.65 -2.68
C TRP A 61 -12.00 -24.58 -1.37
N GLY A 62 -12.28 -25.48 -0.43
CA GLY A 62 -11.65 -25.50 0.90
C GLY A 62 -12.44 -24.74 1.98
N GLY A 63 -11.86 -24.61 3.17
CA GLY A 63 -12.53 -24.03 4.34
C GLY A 63 -13.54 -24.97 5.03
N ALA A 64 -14.09 -24.51 6.15
CA ALA A 64 -15.12 -25.24 6.88
C ALA A 64 -16.45 -25.19 6.10
N ARG A 65 -17.25 -26.27 6.16
CA ARG A 65 -18.47 -26.39 5.33
C ARG A 65 -19.52 -25.34 5.74
N GLU A 66 -19.57 -25.01 7.01
CA GLU A 66 -20.41 -24.00 7.64
C GLU A 66 -20.09 -22.58 7.18
N ASP A 67 -18.84 -22.33 6.78
CA ASP A 67 -18.37 -20.99 6.40
C ASP A 67 -18.43 -20.75 4.89
N ARG A 68 -18.86 -21.74 4.10
CA ARG A 68 -18.89 -21.69 2.64
C ARG A 68 -19.66 -20.47 2.13
N ALA A 69 -19.08 -19.77 1.15
CA ALA A 69 -19.63 -18.56 0.57
C ALA A 69 -19.87 -17.45 1.60
N SER A 70 -19.16 -17.46 2.72
CA SER A 70 -19.10 -16.35 3.68
C SER A 70 -17.70 -15.75 3.70
N TYR A 71 -17.51 -14.68 4.47
CA TYR A 71 -16.18 -14.13 4.74
C TYR A 71 -15.48 -14.79 5.95
N ARG A 72 -16.22 -15.59 6.72
CA ARG A 72 -15.69 -16.34 7.86
C ARG A 72 -14.79 -17.46 7.35
N GLY A 73 -13.72 -17.73 8.09
CA GLY A 73 -12.72 -18.73 7.69
C GLY A 73 -11.96 -18.40 6.40
N SER A 74 -12.06 -17.16 5.89
CA SER A 74 -11.32 -16.74 4.70
C SER A 74 -9.86 -16.48 5.02
N HIS A 75 -8.97 -17.06 4.20
CA HIS A 75 -7.53 -16.83 4.26
C HIS A 75 -7.01 -16.12 3.01
N THR A 76 -7.89 -15.39 2.30
CA THR A 76 -7.52 -14.42 1.28
C THR A 76 -8.13 -13.06 1.57
N TRP A 77 -7.30 -12.02 1.55
CA TRP A 77 -7.69 -10.66 1.91
C TRP A 77 -6.80 -9.61 1.25
N PHE A 78 -7.15 -8.36 1.43
CA PHE A 78 -6.42 -7.19 0.97
C PHE A 78 -6.05 -6.31 2.16
N ASP A 79 -4.83 -5.79 2.19
CA ASP A 79 -4.40 -4.74 3.12
C ASP A 79 -4.08 -3.45 2.37
N VAL A 80 -4.11 -2.32 3.08
CA VAL A 80 -3.67 -1.01 2.55
C VAL A 80 -2.29 -0.68 3.10
N GLY A 81 -1.36 -0.38 2.19
CA GLY A 81 -0.04 0.12 2.51
C GLY A 81 0.06 1.64 2.33
N LEU A 82 1.10 2.20 2.92
CA LEU A 82 1.44 3.61 2.84
C LEU A 82 2.93 3.74 2.52
N GLU A 83 3.25 4.49 1.48
CA GLU A 83 4.60 4.89 1.14
C GLU A 83 4.69 6.41 1.12
N ARG A 84 5.87 6.95 1.39
CA ARG A 84 6.13 8.39 1.40
C ARG A 84 7.23 8.74 0.42
N THR A 85 7.00 9.80 -0.34
CA THR A 85 8.02 10.36 -1.22
C THR A 85 9.19 10.90 -0.41
N ILE A 86 10.38 10.53 -0.83
CA ILE A 86 11.67 11.05 -0.34
C ILE A 86 12.45 11.61 -1.53
N ALA A 87 13.26 12.65 -1.30
CA ALA A 87 14.03 13.29 -2.36
C ALA A 87 15.41 13.76 -1.89
N THR A 88 16.41 13.65 -2.78
CA THR A 88 17.79 14.07 -2.53
C THR A 88 18.42 14.69 -3.76
N THR A 89 19.36 15.61 -3.55
CA THR A 89 20.23 16.14 -4.62
C THR A 89 21.59 15.47 -4.72
N ASN A 90 21.98 14.66 -3.71
CA ASN A 90 23.36 14.22 -3.53
C ASN A 90 23.49 12.71 -3.23
N GLY A 91 22.47 11.91 -3.52
CA GLY A 91 22.45 10.51 -3.13
C GLY A 91 21.76 9.59 -4.12
N LEU A 92 22.10 8.31 -4.02
CA LEU A 92 21.28 7.25 -4.58
C LEU A 92 20.17 6.94 -3.58
N ILE A 93 18.92 7.13 -4.00
CA ILE A 93 17.80 6.54 -3.27
C ILE A 93 17.84 5.05 -3.60
N PRO A 94 17.88 4.18 -2.60
CA PRO A 94 18.12 2.80 -2.90
C PRO A 94 16.76 2.08 -3.06
N GLY A 95 16.63 1.29 -4.14
CA GLY A 95 15.42 0.56 -4.56
C GLY A 95 14.19 1.42 -4.89
N GLY A 96 13.04 0.74 -5.05
CA GLY A 96 11.77 1.35 -5.46
C GLY A 96 11.76 1.97 -6.87
N PRO A 97 10.61 2.41 -7.38
CA PRO A 97 10.58 3.29 -8.56
C PRO A 97 11.18 4.65 -8.21
N GLN A 98 11.96 5.20 -9.13
CA GLN A 98 12.59 6.52 -8.99
C GLN A 98 12.21 7.39 -10.18
N PHE A 99 12.11 8.68 -9.93
CA PHE A 99 11.92 9.69 -10.97
C PHE A 99 12.72 10.93 -10.63
N HIS A 100 13.01 11.72 -11.67
CA HIS A 100 13.93 12.84 -11.57
C HIS A 100 13.19 14.15 -11.83
N LEU A 101 13.48 15.17 -11.02
CA LEU A 101 12.98 16.52 -11.19
C LEU A 101 14.13 17.46 -11.56
N SER A 102 13.99 18.19 -12.66
CA SER A 102 14.91 19.26 -13.02
C SER A 102 14.65 20.52 -12.18
N LYS A 103 15.65 21.06 -11.49
CA LYS A 103 15.55 22.43 -10.95
C LYS A 103 15.39 23.42 -12.11
N SER A 104 14.38 24.29 -12.02
CA SER A 104 14.14 25.36 -12.99
C SER A 104 15.41 26.19 -13.21
N LYS A 105 15.77 26.43 -14.48
CA LYS A 105 16.96 27.20 -14.88
C LYS A 105 16.87 28.64 -14.37
N SER A 106 17.67 28.99 -13.37
CA SER A 106 18.17 30.36 -13.21
C SER A 106 19.46 30.49 -14.04
N PRO A 107 19.67 31.53 -14.86
CA PRO A 107 20.76 31.58 -15.85
C PRO A 107 22.19 31.67 -15.28
N ALA A 108 22.39 31.56 -13.96
CA ALA A 108 23.62 31.97 -13.29
C ALA A 108 24.29 30.89 -12.43
N SER A 109 23.91 29.61 -12.56
CA SER A 109 24.58 28.53 -11.82
C SER A 109 24.76 27.29 -12.68
N GLU A 110 26.02 26.88 -12.87
CA GLU A 110 26.44 25.72 -13.67
C GLU A 110 26.19 24.37 -12.99
N SER A 111 25.49 24.31 -11.86
CA SER A 111 25.14 23.05 -11.21
C SER A 111 23.72 22.61 -11.58
N THR A 112 23.62 21.65 -12.50
CA THR A 112 22.38 20.89 -12.70
C THR A 112 22.20 19.92 -11.53
N ASN A 113 21.83 20.43 -10.35
CA ASN A 113 21.52 19.58 -9.20
C ASN A 113 20.14 18.97 -9.45
N GLU A 114 20.13 17.89 -10.22
CA GLU A 114 18.96 17.04 -10.46
C GLU A 114 18.47 16.48 -9.12
N ILE A 115 17.17 16.61 -8.86
CA ILE A 115 16.57 16.03 -7.66
C ILE A 115 16.10 14.62 -8.02
N VAL A 116 16.62 13.62 -7.32
CA VAL A 116 16.14 12.25 -7.41
C VAL A 116 15.06 12.05 -6.37
N CYS A 117 13.90 11.55 -6.78
CA CYS A 117 12.79 11.20 -5.92
C CYS A 117 12.56 9.70 -5.92
N GLY A 118 12.18 9.14 -4.77
CA GLY A 118 11.82 7.74 -4.59
C GLY A 118 10.79 7.56 -3.48
N LEU A 119 10.50 6.30 -3.15
CA LEU A 119 9.45 5.95 -2.19
C LEU A 119 10.02 5.18 -1.00
N GLN A 120 9.65 5.62 0.21
CA GLN A 120 9.91 4.93 1.46
C GLN A 120 8.63 4.25 1.95
N THR A 121 8.65 2.93 2.14
CA THR A 121 7.51 2.22 2.73
C THR A 121 7.37 2.56 4.21
N ILE A 122 6.20 3.09 4.58
CA ILE A 122 5.79 3.38 5.97
C ILE A 122 5.01 2.19 6.55
N SER A 123 4.11 1.62 5.74
CA SER A 123 3.34 0.43 6.06
C SER A 123 3.26 -0.48 4.82
N PRO A 124 3.51 -1.80 4.94
CA PRO A 124 3.86 -2.54 6.15
C PRO A 124 5.29 -2.24 6.66
N GLY A 125 5.55 -2.52 7.93
CA GLY A 125 6.90 -2.42 8.50
C GLY A 125 7.88 -3.44 7.90
N VAL A 126 9.17 -3.29 8.18
CA VAL A 126 10.25 -4.14 7.65
C VAL A 126 10.97 -4.86 8.79
N GLN A 127 11.43 -6.09 8.54
CA GLN A 127 12.21 -6.88 9.49
C GLN A 127 13.37 -7.62 8.80
N SER A 128 14.44 -7.88 9.53
CA SER A 128 15.56 -8.71 9.06
C SER A 128 15.14 -10.17 8.91
N ASN A 129 15.50 -10.81 7.80
CA ASN A 129 15.32 -12.25 7.62
C ASN A 129 16.69 -12.97 7.65
N PRO A 130 17.05 -13.64 8.76
CA PRO A 130 18.32 -14.36 8.86
C PRO A 130 18.42 -15.58 7.94
N GLU A 131 17.31 -16.16 7.49
CA GLU A 131 17.27 -17.36 6.64
C GLU A 131 17.66 -17.07 5.17
N ASN A 132 17.54 -15.81 4.72
CA ASN A 132 17.92 -15.37 3.38
C ASN A 132 19.31 -14.70 3.35
N SER A 133 20.17 -14.97 4.33
CA SER A 133 21.53 -14.42 4.38
C SER A 133 22.40 -15.02 3.26
N VAL A 134 22.34 -14.45 2.07
CA VAL A 134 23.37 -14.66 1.05
C VAL A 134 24.63 -13.94 1.55
N ARG A 135 25.71 -14.69 1.78
CA ARG A 135 27.04 -14.13 2.08
C ARG A 135 27.62 -13.54 0.80
N ASP A 136 27.15 -12.37 0.37
CA ASP A 136 27.81 -11.62 -0.68
C ASP A 136 28.87 -10.71 -0.06
N ASN A 137 30.14 -11.14 -0.15
CA ASN A 137 31.32 -10.43 0.35
C ASN A 137 31.67 -9.16 -0.47
N ALA A 138 30.73 -8.60 -1.24
CA ALA A 138 30.98 -7.49 -2.17
C ALA A 138 30.12 -6.24 -1.92
N THR A 139 29.08 -6.32 -1.10
CA THR A 139 28.24 -5.17 -0.76
C THR A 139 27.76 -5.28 0.68
N ASP A 140 28.13 -4.31 1.53
CA ASP A 140 27.65 -4.12 2.91
C ASP A 140 26.13 -3.78 2.97
N LEU A 141 25.28 -4.47 2.19
CA LEU A 141 23.84 -4.40 2.37
C LEU A 141 23.45 -5.34 3.52
N PRO A 142 22.77 -4.81 4.56
CA PRO A 142 22.36 -5.63 5.69
C PRO A 142 21.42 -6.75 5.23
N ASN A 143 21.77 -7.98 5.62
CA ASN A 143 20.95 -9.19 5.72
C ASN A 143 19.51 -9.04 5.20
N SER A 144 19.20 -9.67 4.05
CA SER A 144 17.89 -9.80 3.41
C SER A 144 16.70 -9.28 4.24
N LEU A 145 16.31 -8.03 4.01
CA LEU A 145 15.10 -7.46 4.62
C LEU A 145 13.84 -8.08 4.00
N THR A 146 12.77 -8.14 4.78
CA THR A 146 11.44 -8.61 4.34
C THR A 146 10.35 -7.73 4.96
N PHE A 147 9.21 -7.60 4.29
CA PHE A 147 8.06 -6.94 4.90
C PHE A 147 7.50 -7.78 6.03
N LYS A 148 7.23 -7.14 7.15
CA LYS A 148 6.57 -7.75 8.31
C LYS A 148 5.08 -7.86 7.99
N HIS A 149 4.64 -9.10 7.79
CA HIS A 149 3.23 -9.44 7.65
C HIS A 149 2.82 -10.38 8.79
N THR A 150 1.70 -10.08 9.44
CA THR A 150 1.10 -10.99 10.41
C THR A 150 0.61 -12.26 9.72
N LEU A 151 0.55 -13.36 10.48
CA LEU A 151 0.11 -14.64 9.96
C LEU A 151 -1.35 -14.60 9.48
N ASN A 152 -2.20 -13.94 10.27
CA ASN A 152 -3.61 -13.72 10.01
C ASN A 152 -3.87 -12.21 9.82
N PRO A 153 -4.93 -11.82 9.11
CA PRO A 153 -5.33 -10.42 9.03
C PRO A 153 -5.56 -9.87 10.44
N ASP A 154 -5.13 -8.63 10.67
CA ASP A 154 -5.50 -7.86 11.87
C ASP A 154 -6.94 -7.31 11.71
N GLN A 155 -7.27 -6.16 12.29
CA GLN A 155 -8.58 -5.52 12.09
C GLN A 155 -8.55 -4.40 11.03
N LYS A 156 -7.40 -4.16 10.40
CA LYS A 156 -7.15 -3.09 9.41
C LYS A 156 -7.16 -3.60 7.97
N TYR A 157 -7.41 -4.89 7.75
CA TYR A 157 -7.60 -5.43 6.40
C TYR A 157 -8.75 -4.71 5.68
N LEU A 158 -8.53 -4.38 4.42
CA LEU A 158 -9.47 -3.68 3.58
C LEU A 158 -10.72 -4.53 3.29
N GLN A 159 -10.49 -5.77 2.82
CA GLN A 159 -11.55 -6.66 2.37
C GLN A 159 -11.06 -8.13 2.35
N LYS A 160 -11.90 -9.07 2.77
CA LYS A 160 -11.73 -10.52 2.57
C LYS A 160 -12.51 -10.98 1.34
N ASN A 161 -12.00 -11.99 0.64
CA ASN A 161 -12.81 -12.71 -0.34
C ASN A 161 -13.79 -13.66 0.37
N ARG A 162 -14.90 -13.99 -0.30
CA ARG A 162 -15.78 -15.07 0.13
C ARG A 162 -15.09 -16.42 -0.06
N THR A 163 -15.28 -17.32 0.89
CA THR A 163 -14.69 -18.66 0.85
C THR A 163 -15.38 -19.55 -0.18
N ALA A 164 -14.60 -20.41 -0.83
CA ALA A 164 -15.10 -21.50 -1.66
C ALA A 164 -16.14 -21.08 -2.74
N THR A 165 -15.92 -19.90 -3.34
CA THR A 165 -16.67 -19.40 -4.49
C THR A 165 -15.75 -19.20 -5.69
N HIS A 166 -16.08 -19.79 -6.83
CA HIS A 166 -15.35 -19.57 -8.09
C HIS A 166 -15.73 -18.27 -8.80
N ALA A 167 -16.86 -17.67 -8.43
CA ALA A 167 -17.31 -16.43 -9.03
C ALA A 167 -16.60 -15.23 -8.39
N SER A 168 -16.05 -14.37 -9.24
CA SER A 168 -15.49 -13.08 -8.86
C SER A 168 -16.55 -12.18 -8.27
N GLN A 169 -16.23 -11.58 -7.14
CA GLN A 169 -17.04 -10.57 -6.48
C GLN A 169 -16.42 -9.20 -6.73
N GLU A 170 -17.27 -8.21 -6.93
CA GLU A 170 -16.88 -6.81 -6.96
C GLU A 170 -17.10 -6.19 -5.58
N TYR A 171 -16.08 -5.49 -5.10
CA TYR A 171 -16.04 -4.79 -3.83
C TYR A 171 -15.79 -3.31 -4.09
N ILE A 172 -16.63 -2.44 -3.52
CA ILE A 172 -16.43 -1.00 -3.52
C ILE A 172 -16.30 -0.56 -2.06
N ILE A 173 -15.08 -0.20 -1.65
CA ILE A 173 -14.80 0.23 -0.29
C ILE A 173 -14.50 1.73 -0.31
N VAL A 174 -15.26 2.48 0.48
CA VAL A 174 -15.10 3.93 0.60
C VAL A 174 -14.59 4.25 1.99
N TRP A 175 -13.48 4.96 2.04
CA TRP A 175 -12.92 5.57 3.25
C TRP A 175 -13.04 7.08 3.12
N ARG A 176 -13.48 7.75 4.18
CA ARG A 176 -13.66 9.21 4.19
C ARG A 176 -12.96 9.85 5.37
N PHE A 177 -12.64 11.13 5.22
CA PHE A 177 -11.99 11.90 6.30
C PHE A 177 -12.92 12.15 7.50
N ASP A 178 -14.23 12.11 7.27
CA ASP A 178 -15.31 12.32 8.23
C ASP A 178 -15.91 11.02 8.77
N ASP A 179 -15.34 9.87 8.41
CA ASP A 179 -15.68 8.58 9.03
C ASP A 179 -15.26 8.58 10.52
N ASP A 180 -16.10 8.00 11.38
CA ASP A 180 -15.92 7.94 12.85
C ASP A 180 -16.58 6.69 13.48
N ILE A 181 -16.56 5.56 12.77
CA ILE A 181 -17.05 4.29 13.32
C ILE A 181 -16.01 3.75 14.31
N HIS A 182 -16.42 3.61 15.57
CA HIS A 182 -15.58 3.01 16.59
C HIS A 182 -15.41 1.50 16.32
N PRO A 183 -14.19 0.92 16.40
CA PRO A 183 -13.94 -0.48 16.06
C PRO A 183 -14.76 -1.51 16.86
N ASP A 184 -15.19 -1.14 18.08
CA ASP A 184 -16.00 -2.00 18.95
C ASP A 184 -17.51 -1.71 18.92
N SER A 185 -17.97 -0.93 17.94
CA SER A 185 -19.38 -0.61 17.77
C SER A 185 -20.16 -1.69 17.00
N PRO A 186 -21.50 -1.76 17.14
CA PRO A 186 -22.33 -2.63 16.29
C PRO A 186 -22.16 -2.35 14.79
N GLU A 187 -21.93 -1.10 14.41
CA GLU A 187 -21.65 -0.71 13.03
C GLU A 187 -20.35 -1.36 12.51
N ALA A 188 -19.34 -1.52 13.37
CA ALA A 188 -18.12 -2.24 13.02
C ALA A 188 -18.36 -3.75 12.85
N ASP A 189 -19.30 -4.34 13.61
CA ASP A 189 -19.71 -5.74 13.41
C ASP A 189 -20.39 -5.92 12.04
N GLU A 190 -21.16 -4.93 11.60
CA GLU A 190 -21.71 -4.91 10.24
C GLU A 190 -20.59 -4.86 9.19
N LEU A 191 -19.52 -4.08 9.37
CA LEU A 191 -18.35 -4.08 8.47
C LEU A 191 -17.71 -5.47 8.38
N GLU A 192 -17.50 -6.14 9.51
CA GLU A 192 -16.90 -7.48 9.51
C GLU A 192 -17.82 -8.51 8.82
N ALA A 193 -19.13 -8.41 9.00
CA ALA A 193 -20.11 -9.30 8.36
C ALA A 193 -20.06 -9.22 6.81
N GLN A 194 -19.62 -8.10 6.25
CA GLN A 194 -19.36 -7.89 4.80
C GLN A 194 -17.90 -8.15 4.41
N GLY A 195 -17.08 -8.63 5.34
CA GLY A 195 -15.69 -8.98 5.10
C GLY A 195 -14.73 -7.79 5.11
N ARG A 196 -15.11 -6.66 5.69
CA ARG A 196 -14.26 -5.46 5.85
C ARG A 196 -13.72 -5.37 7.28
N GLY A 197 -12.48 -4.95 7.45
CA GLY A 197 -11.87 -4.81 8.77
C GLY A 197 -12.55 -3.74 9.64
N ARG A 198 -12.73 -4.04 10.93
CA ARG A 198 -13.43 -3.17 11.90
C ARG A 198 -12.77 -1.81 12.08
N GLU A 199 -11.46 -1.71 11.86
CA GLU A 199 -10.67 -0.47 12.03
C GLU A 199 -10.55 0.37 10.74
N THR A 200 -11.36 0.10 9.72
CA THR A 200 -11.20 0.74 8.40
C THR A 200 -12.21 1.83 8.09
N ALA A 201 -13.12 2.16 9.00
CA ALA A 201 -14.15 3.18 8.84
C ALA A 201 -14.13 4.23 9.96
N ASN A 202 -12.94 4.52 10.48
CA ASN A 202 -12.73 5.52 11.55
C ASN A 202 -12.10 6.83 11.03
N GLY A 203 -11.84 6.91 9.71
CA GLY A 203 -11.25 8.06 9.02
C GLY A 203 -9.79 8.38 9.33
N GLU A 204 -9.13 7.65 10.24
CA GLU A 204 -7.76 7.93 10.69
C GLU A 204 -6.77 7.88 9.52
N PHE A 205 -6.84 6.84 8.70
CA PHE A 205 -5.96 6.70 7.53
C PHE A 205 -6.10 7.89 6.58
N VAL A 206 -7.34 8.26 6.23
CA VAL A 206 -7.63 9.36 5.28
C VAL A 206 -7.15 10.69 5.82
N ARG A 207 -7.37 10.97 7.11
CA ARG A 207 -6.89 12.18 7.78
C ARG A 207 -5.35 12.22 7.87
N SER A 208 -4.69 11.07 7.92
CA SER A 208 -3.23 10.98 8.02
C SER A 208 -2.49 11.28 6.72
N LEU A 209 -3.17 11.23 5.56
CA LEU A 209 -2.53 11.35 4.24
C LEU A 209 -2.01 12.76 3.97
N LYS A 210 -0.78 12.81 3.48
CA LYS A 210 -0.05 14.03 3.11
C LYS A 210 0.30 14.03 1.63
N ILE A 211 0.60 15.22 1.11
CA ILE A 211 1.11 15.34 -0.26
C ILE A 211 2.42 14.55 -0.37
N GLY A 212 2.55 13.80 -1.46
CA GLY A 212 3.67 12.88 -1.67
C GLY A 212 3.52 11.51 -1.01
N ASP A 213 2.43 11.26 -0.27
CA ASP A 213 2.09 9.89 0.15
C ASP A 213 1.51 9.09 -1.02
N VAL A 214 1.83 7.80 -1.07
CA VAL A 214 1.35 6.83 -2.05
C VAL A 214 0.61 5.71 -1.32
N VAL A 215 -0.60 5.41 -1.77
CA VAL A 215 -1.44 4.34 -1.22
C VAL A 215 -1.27 3.08 -2.06
N THR A 216 -1.00 1.95 -1.41
CA THR A 216 -0.82 0.65 -2.09
C THR A 216 -1.85 -0.37 -1.61
N ILE A 217 -2.22 -1.32 -2.47
CA ILE A 217 -3.04 -2.48 -2.09
C ILE A 217 -2.14 -3.72 -2.05
N TRP A 218 -2.25 -4.50 -0.98
CA TRP A 218 -1.56 -5.77 -0.80
C TRP A 218 -2.57 -6.92 -0.88
N ALA A 219 -2.61 -7.61 -2.01
CA ALA A 219 -3.40 -8.84 -2.14
C ALA A 219 -2.68 -10.02 -1.46
N LYS A 220 -3.36 -10.67 -0.51
CA LYS A 220 -2.79 -11.71 0.33
C LYS A 220 -3.58 -13.01 0.24
N ALA A 221 -2.86 -14.11 0.35
CA ALA A 221 -3.37 -15.47 0.50
C ALA A 221 -2.51 -16.22 1.51
N ARG A 222 -3.14 -17.00 2.40
CA ARG A 222 -2.43 -17.76 3.42
C ARG A 222 -2.87 -19.21 3.46
N TYR A 223 -1.91 -20.07 3.81
CA TYR A 223 -2.00 -21.54 3.86
C TYR A 223 -1.98 -22.22 2.49
N ALA A 224 -1.48 -23.44 2.47
CA ALA A 224 -1.38 -24.23 1.25
C ALA A 224 -2.78 -24.45 0.65
N GLY A 225 -2.90 -24.29 -0.67
CA GLY A 225 -4.15 -24.43 -1.40
C GLY A 225 -4.99 -23.15 -1.48
N TRP A 226 -4.74 -22.15 -0.63
CA TRP A 226 -5.42 -20.86 -0.73
C TRP A 226 -4.79 -19.96 -1.80
N SER A 227 -5.61 -19.23 -2.55
CA SER A 227 -5.16 -18.35 -3.63
C SER A 227 -6.10 -17.17 -3.81
N ASN A 228 -5.55 -15.96 -3.74
CA ASN A 228 -6.29 -14.72 -4.01
C ASN A 228 -6.14 -14.39 -5.50
N THR A 229 -7.21 -14.55 -6.26
CA THR A 229 -7.25 -14.22 -7.69
C THR A 229 -7.88 -12.85 -7.86
N VAL A 230 -7.07 -11.89 -8.32
CA VAL A 230 -7.48 -10.51 -8.58
C VAL A 230 -7.66 -10.34 -10.09
N GLU A 231 -8.86 -9.98 -10.50
CA GLU A 231 -9.17 -9.67 -11.90
C GLU A 231 -9.00 -8.18 -12.20
N ASP A 232 -9.38 -7.32 -11.26
CA ASP A 232 -9.29 -5.87 -11.40
C ASP A 232 -9.06 -5.19 -10.04
N ALA A 233 -8.34 -4.08 -10.04
CA ALA A 233 -8.12 -3.25 -8.86
C ALA A 233 -7.88 -1.79 -9.25
N SER A 234 -8.64 -0.87 -8.63
CA SER A 234 -8.48 0.56 -8.82
C SER A 234 -8.55 1.32 -7.49
N ILE A 235 -7.85 2.46 -7.44
CA ILE A 235 -7.84 3.37 -6.29
C ILE A 235 -8.10 4.78 -6.82
N ASP A 236 -9.20 5.38 -6.40
CA ASP A 236 -9.45 6.81 -6.63
C ASP A 236 -9.20 7.58 -5.34
N VAL A 237 -8.37 8.61 -5.38
CA VAL A 237 -8.09 9.49 -4.24
C VAL A 237 -8.61 10.89 -4.52
N TYR A 238 -9.43 11.42 -3.62
CA TYR A 238 -10.10 12.71 -3.77
C TYR A 238 -9.51 13.71 -2.77
N TRP A 239 -9.04 14.83 -3.29
CA TRP A 239 -8.36 15.89 -2.54
C TRP A 239 -9.13 17.21 -2.59
N ALA A 240 -9.02 18.01 -1.53
CA ALA A 240 -9.49 19.38 -1.51
C ALA A 240 -8.40 20.32 -2.06
N VAL A 241 -8.72 20.98 -3.18
CA VAL A 241 -7.87 21.92 -3.93
C VAL A 241 -8.60 23.26 -4.14
#